data_AF-A0A958WYQ9-F1
#
_entry.id   AF-A0A958WYQ9-F1
#
_cell.length_a   1.000
_cell.length_b   1.000
_cell.length_c   1.000
_cell.angle_alpha   90.00
_cell.angle_beta   90.00
_cell.angle_gamma   90.00
#
_symmetry.space_group_name_H-M   'P 1'
#
loop_
_entity.id
_entity.type
_entity.pdbx_description
1 polymer ?
#
loop_
_entity_poly.entity_id
_entity_poly.type
_entity_poly.pdbx_seq_one_letter_code
_entity_poly.pdbx_strand_id
1 'polypeptide(L)'
;MSGSKKHLKKLIAIRAGGRCEYCRVLEYLSNFNFHTEHIIGLQHGDPSTSENLAYACSWCNWKKGPNIATILLPGGSLSPLFSNDDKITSPF
;
A
#
# COMPACT_ATOMS: atom_id res chain seq x y z
N MET A 1 -23.39 -3.99 10.70
CA MET A 1 -23.39 -3.68 9.24
C MET A 1 -22.33 -4.54 8.54
N SER A 2 -22.68 -5.77 8.15
CA SER A 2 -21.73 -6.82 7.71
C SER A 2 -21.77 -7.10 6.21
N GLY A 3 -21.70 -6.04 5.39
CA GLY A 3 -21.69 -6.12 3.91
C GLY A 3 -20.52 -5.40 3.22
N SER A 4 -19.62 -4.78 3.98
CA SER A 4 -18.75 -3.69 3.48
C SER A 4 -17.34 -4.13 3.05
N LYS A 5 -16.70 -5.09 3.74
CA LYS A 5 -15.27 -5.44 3.53
C LYS A 5 -14.94 -6.00 2.14
N LYS A 6 -15.81 -6.84 1.56
CA LYS A 6 -15.55 -7.48 0.26
C LYS A 6 -15.63 -6.47 -0.90
N HIS A 7 -16.58 -5.52 -0.81
CA HIS A 7 -16.70 -4.41 -1.74
C HIS A 7 -15.50 -3.47 -1.64
N LEU A 8 -15.05 -3.17 -0.43
CA LEU A 8 -13.87 -2.34 -0.18
C LEU A 8 -12.59 -2.94 -0.78
N LYS A 9 -12.33 -4.24 -0.57
CA LYS A 9 -11.17 -4.92 -1.18
C LYS A 9 -11.21 -4.85 -2.71
N LYS A 10 -12.39 -5.06 -3.31
CA LYS A 10 -12.55 -4.99 -4.77
C LYS A 10 -12.32 -3.57 -5.29
N LEU A 11 -12.83 -2.55 -4.62
CA LEU A 11 -12.62 -1.15 -4.97
C LEU A 11 -11.13 -0.79 -4.96
N ILE A 12 -10.40 -1.21 -3.93
CA ILE A 12 -8.97 -0.95 -3.78
C ILE A 12 -8.16 -1.68 -4.86
N ALA A 13 -8.48 -2.94 -5.15
CA ALA A 13 -7.83 -3.69 -6.23
C ALA A 13 -8.07 -3.07 -7.62
N ILE A 14 -9.29 -2.56 -7.87
CA ILE A 14 -9.64 -1.85 -9.11
C ILE A 14 -8.88 -0.53 -9.20
N ARG A 15 -8.85 0.28 -8.13
CA ARG A 15 -8.09 1.53 -8.04
C ARG A 15 -6.60 1.29 -8.34
N ALA A 16 -6.04 0.21 -7.79
CA ALA A 16 -4.65 -0.16 -7.99
C ALA A 16 -4.36 -0.78 -9.38
N GLY A 17 -5.39 -1.05 -10.19
CA GLY A 17 -5.25 -1.69 -11.49
C GLY A 17 -4.64 -3.09 -11.42
N GLY A 18 -4.91 -3.83 -10.33
CA GLY A 18 -4.32 -5.15 -10.08
C GLY A 18 -2.80 -5.13 -9.82
N ARG A 19 -2.23 -3.99 -9.44
CA ARG A 19 -0.80 -3.82 -9.11
C ARG A 19 -0.60 -3.52 -7.65
N CYS A 20 0.56 -3.87 -7.12
CA CYS A 20 0.95 -3.46 -5.78
C CYS A 20 1.15 -1.94 -5.81
N GLU A 21 0.59 -1.21 -4.87
CA GLU A 21 0.70 0.25 -4.87
C GLU A 21 2.04 0.76 -4.34
N TYR A 22 2.85 -0.13 -3.76
CA TYR A 22 4.20 0.18 -3.35
C TYR A 22 5.22 -0.12 -4.46
N CYS A 23 5.26 -1.37 -4.94
CA CYS A 23 6.28 -1.82 -5.89
C CYS A 23 5.78 -2.01 -7.33
N ARG A 24 4.50 -1.74 -7.61
CA ARG A 24 3.86 -1.83 -8.94
C ARG A 24 3.84 -3.23 -9.59
N VAL A 25 4.29 -4.27 -8.90
CA VAL A 25 4.19 -5.67 -9.40
C VAL A 25 2.73 -6.06 -9.61
N LEU A 26 2.46 -6.75 -10.72
CA LEU A 26 1.11 -7.22 -11.06
C LEU A 26 0.75 -8.43 -10.19
N GLU A 27 -0.50 -8.49 -9.72
CA GLU A 27 -0.96 -9.60 -8.88
C GLU A 27 -0.84 -10.95 -9.57
N TYR A 28 -1.12 -11.03 -10.87
CA TYR A 28 -1.00 -12.31 -11.61
C TYR A 28 0.46 -12.79 -11.77
N LEU A 29 1.44 -11.91 -11.58
CA LEU A 29 2.87 -12.27 -11.56
C LEU A 29 3.35 -12.69 -10.17
N SER A 30 2.53 -12.50 -9.14
CA SER A 30 2.84 -12.89 -7.78
C SER A 30 2.31 -14.29 -7.50
N ASN A 31 3.15 -15.13 -6.89
CA ASN A 31 2.73 -16.44 -6.37
C ASN A 31 1.80 -16.34 -5.15
N PHE A 32 1.64 -15.14 -4.58
CA PHE A 32 0.82 -14.88 -3.39
C PHE A 32 -0.27 -13.85 -3.67
N ASN A 33 -1.43 -14.06 -3.04
CA ASN A 33 -2.55 -13.12 -3.07
C ASN A 33 -2.17 -11.76 -2.49
N PHE A 34 -2.76 -10.70 -3.01
CA PHE A 34 -2.56 -9.37 -2.44
C PHE A 34 -3.50 -9.11 -1.26
N HIS A 35 -3.02 -8.24 -0.40
CA HIS A 35 -3.66 -7.85 0.85
C HIS A 35 -4.10 -6.39 0.77
N THR A 36 -5.15 -6.09 1.52
CA THR A 36 -5.57 -4.72 1.78
C THR A 36 -4.91 -4.30 3.08
N GLU A 37 -3.93 -3.40 3.01
CA GLU A 37 -3.16 -2.96 4.17
C GLU A 37 -3.38 -1.48 4.46
N HIS A 38 -3.21 -1.08 5.72
CA HIS A 38 -3.27 0.33 6.10
C HIS A 38 -1.98 1.05 5.72
N ILE A 39 -2.11 2.16 5.00
CA ILE A 39 -1.00 3.08 4.70
C ILE A 39 -0.49 3.65 6.02
N ILE A 40 -1.39 4.25 6.81
CA ILE A 40 -1.15 4.63 8.20
C ILE A 40 -1.84 3.61 9.10
N GLY A 41 -1.04 2.81 9.80
CA GLY A 41 -1.53 1.72 10.64
C GLY A 41 -2.44 2.21 11.77
N LEU A 42 -3.43 1.38 12.16
CA LEU A 42 -4.42 1.69 13.21
C LEU A 42 -3.81 2.16 14.53
N GLN A 43 -2.60 1.68 14.86
CA GLN A 43 -1.87 2.09 16.06
C GLN A 43 -1.56 3.59 16.11
N HIS A 44 -1.54 4.27 14.96
CA HIS A 44 -1.35 5.71 14.84
C HIS A 44 -2.68 6.49 14.88
N GLY A 45 -3.81 5.80 15.09
CA GLY A 45 -5.14 6.38 15.28
C GLY A 45 -5.96 6.56 14.00
N ASP A 46 -5.45 6.15 12.84
CA ASP A 46 -6.12 6.40 11.56
C ASP A 46 -7.26 5.40 11.24
N PRO A 47 -8.37 5.85 10.62
CA PRO A 47 -9.49 5.01 10.28
C PRO A 47 -9.20 4.09 9.08
N SER A 48 -9.99 3.01 8.98
CA SER A 48 -9.96 2.08 7.84
C SER A 48 -10.81 2.60 6.67
N THR A 49 -10.42 3.72 6.07
CA THR A 49 -11.09 4.27 4.87
C THR A 49 -10.46 3.75 3.59
N SER A 50 -11.17 3.89 2.46
CA SER A 50 -10.65 3.55 1.14
C SER A 50 -9.36 4.29 0.79
N GLU A 51 -9.19 5.53 1.27
CA GLU A 51 -8.00 6.34 1.01
C GLU A 51 -6.79 5.90 1.85
N ASN A 52 -7.02 5.37 3.05
CA ASN A 52 -5.97 4.89 3.95
C ASN A 52 -5.64 3.40 3.75
N LEU A 53 -6.22 2.75 2.74
CA LEU A 53 -5.95 1.36 2.43
C LEU A 53 -5.27 1.21 1.07
N ALA A 54 -4.17 0.48 1.07
CA ALA A 54 -3.38 0.15 -0.11
C ALA A 54 -3.57 -1.32 -0.53
N TYR A 55 -3.46 -1.57 -1.84
CA TYR A 55 -3.34 -2.91 -2.40
C TYR A 55 -1.87 -3.32 -2.41
N ALA A 56 -1.52 -4.31 -1.59
CA ALA A 56 -0.13 -4.65 -1.32
C ALA A 56 0.16 -6.13 -1.57
N CYS A 57 1.30 -6.39 -2.19
CA CYS A 57 1.85 -7.74 -2.24
C CYS A 57 2.37 -8.14 -0.84
N SER A 58 2.46 -9.45 -0.58
CA SER A 58 2.89 -9.96 0.73
C SER A 58 4.29 -9.47 1.13
N TRP A 59 5.19 -9.25 0.17
CA TRP A 59 6.53 -8.70 0.40
C TRP A 59 6.53 -7.26 0.88
N CYS A 60 5.80 -6.37 0.19
CA CYS A 60 5.70 -4.96 0.59
C CYS A 60 4.99 -4.81 1.92
N ASN A 61 3.89 -5.54 2.11
CA ASN A 61 3.14 -5.57 3.37
C ASN A 61 4.05 -5.99 4.55
N TRP A 62 4.87 -7.02 4.35
CA TRP A 62 5.82 -7.47 5.38
C TRP A 62 6.95 -6.46 5.64
N LYS A 63 7.53 -5.88 4.59
CA LYS A 63 8.63 -4.91 4.68
C LYS A 63 8.18 -3.58 5.32
N LYS A 64 6.96 -3.13 5.03
CA LYS A 64 6.39 -1.90 5.59
C LYS A 64 6.19 -2.03 7.09
N GLY A 65 5.45 -3.05 7.52
CA GLY A 65 5.01 -3.19 8.90
C GLY A 65 4.34 -1.91 9.43
N PRO A 66 4.66 -1.45 10.65
CA PRO A 66 4.08 -0.24 11.25
C PRO A 66 4.61 1.09 10.67
N ASN A 67 5.64 1.03 9.82
CA ASN A 67 6.32 2.22 9.34
C ASN A 67 5.44 2.96 8.31
N ILE A 68 5.53 4.28 8.33
CA ILE A 68 4.81 5.20 7.42
C ILE A 68 5.75 6.01 6.53
N ALA A 69 7.00 6.16 6.95
CA ALA A 69 8.04 6.90 6.25
C ALA A 69 9.43 6.32 6.59
N THR A 70 10.42 6.64 5.77
CA THR A 70 11.82 6.28 5.99
C THR A 70 12.75 7.42 5.60
N ILE A 71 14.00 7.34 6.05
CA ILE A 71 15.08 8.24 5.62
C ILE A 71 15.97 7.43 4.68
N LEU A 72 16.02 7.81 3.40
CA LEU A 72 16.75 7.04 2.38
C LEU A 72 18.27 7.17 2.49
N LEU A 73 18.76 8.30 3.00
CA LEU A 73 20.18 8.61 3.16
C LEU A 73 20.44 9.21 4.54
N PRO A 74 21.55 8.90 5.21
CA PRO A 74 21.90 9.52 6.49
C PRO A 74 21.83 11.06 6.41
N GLY A 75 21.03 11.69 7.29
CA GLY A 75 20.82 13.14 7.29
C GLY A 75 19.81 13.66 6.26
N GLY A 76 19.18 12.77 5.47
CA GLY A 76 18.14 13.12 4.50
C GLY A 76 16.77 13.39 5.12
N SER A 77 15.85 13.85 4.29
CA SER A 77 14.46 14.11 4.69
C SER A 77 13.64 12.82 4.83
N LEU A 78 12.65 12.86 5.73
CA LEU A 78 11.62 11.84 5.85
C LEU A 78 10.83 11.71 4.55
N SER A 79 10.88 10.52 3.95
CA SER A 79 10.19 10.16 2.71
C SER A 79 9.05 9.19 3.02
N PRO A 80 7.79 9.47 2.64
CA PRO A 80 6.67 8.56 2.82
C PRO A 80 6.93 7.20 2.14
N LEU A 81 6.51 6.11 2.78
CA LEU A 81 6.60 4.78 2.17
C LEU A 81 5.54 4.55 1.10
N PHE A 82 4.43 5.29 1.16
CA PHE A 82 3.34 5.23 0.20
C PHE A 82 3.18 6.59 -0.49
N SER A 83 3.08 6.57 -1.81
CA SER A 83 2.71 7.73 -2.61
C SER A 83 1.69 7.32 -3.67
N ASN A 84 0.61 8.10 -3.81
CA ASN A 84 -0.41 7.89 -4.83
C ASN A 84 0.01 8.41 -6.22
N ASP A 85 1.18 9.05 -6.33
CA ASP A 85 1.61 9.64 -7.58
C ASP A 85 2.07 8.55 -8.58
N ASP A 86 1.26 8.33 -9.62
CA ASP A 86 1.63 7.63 -10.85
C ASP A 86 2.84 8.27 -11.59
N LYS A 87 3.42 9.36 -11.05
CA LYS A 87 4.58 10.07 -11.59
C LYS A 87 5.92 9.64 -11.03
N ILE A 88 5.99 8.61 -10.19
CA ILE A 88 7.29 7.99 -9.85
C ILE A 88 7.64 6.96 -10.93
N THR A 89 7.95 7.45 -12.13
CA THR A 89 8.89 6.74 -13.01
C THR A 89 10.27 6.87 -12.37
N SER A 90 10.59 6.00 -11.40
CA SER A 90 11.97 5.82 -10.97
C SER A 90 12.67 4.96 -12.03
N PRO A 91 13.75 5.42 -12.69
CA PRO A 91 14.56 4.59 -13.57
C PRO A 91 15.59 3.78 -12.77
N PHE A 92 15.17 3.22 -11.63
CA PHE A 92 15.96 2.32 -10.78
C PHE A 92 15.05 1.24 -10.20
#